data_AF-A0A6B3FGK8-F1
#
_entry.id   AF-A0A6B3FGK8-F1
#
_cell.length_a   1.000
_cell.length_b   1.000
_cell.length_c   1.000
_cell.angle_alpha   90.00
_cell.angle_beta   90.00
_cell.angle_gamma   90.00
#
_symmetry.space_group_name_H-M   'P 1'
#
loop_
_entity.id
_entity.type
_entity.pdbx_description
1 polymer ?
#
loop_
_entity_poly.entity_id
_entity_poly.type
_entity_poly.pdbx_seq_one_letter_code
_entity_poly.pdbx_strand_id
1 'polypeptide(L)'
;LLPEPERDASGYRRYGANDVIDLIKIRTLAEAGVPLARIRDLRSADDASFQQAVEQIDDELTERIRGLRATQDRLRRLADGRLGPLPEDVGSHLEQLARWGFTQAWVDLQRDLWILAFATHPDHAIT
;
A
#
# COMPACT_ATOMS: atom_id res chain seq x y z
N LEU A 1 -18.46 4.29 -21.39
CA LEU A 1 -17.55 5.33 -20.87
C LEU A 1 -17.34 6.40 -21.92
N LEU A 2 -16.92 6.00 -23.12
CA LEU A 2 -17.16 6.77 -24.34
C LEU A 2 -18.54 6.43 -24.91
N PRO A 3 -19.32 7.41 -25.37
CA PRO A 3 -20.49 7.15 -26.21
C PRO A 3 -20.03 6.52 -27.53
N GLU A 4 -20.89 5.74 -28.18
CA GLU A 4 -20.60 5.21 -29.51
C GLU A 4 -20.66 6.37 -30.53
N PRO A 5 -19.60 6.60 -31.32
CA PRO A 5 -19.60 7.66 -32.31
C PRO A 5 -20.43 7.29 -33.54
N GLU A 6 -20.67 8.29 -34.39
CA GLU A 6 -21.37 8.08 -35.67
C GLU A 6 -20.66 7.07 -36.57
N ARG A 7 -21.46 6.43 -37.43
CA ARG A 7 -20.97 5.48 -38.43
C ARG A 7 -20.81 6.18 -39.77
N ASP A 8 -19.76 5.82 -40.51
CA ASP A 8 -19.57 6.27 -41.87
C ASP A 8 -20.49 5.53 -42.86
N ALA A 9 -20.43 5.94 -44.13
CA ALA A 9 -21.21 5.34 -45.22
C ALA A 9 -20.91 3.85 -45.45
N SER A 10 -19.80 3.34 -44.90
CA SER A 10 -19.40 1.93 -44.93
C SER A 10 -19.77 1.18 -43.65
N GLY A 11 -20.41 1.85 -42.68
CA GLY A 11 -20.88 1.29 -41.42
C GLY A 11 -19.84 1.27 -40.29
N TYR A 12 -18.64 1.84 -40.48
CA TYR A 12 -17.59 1.88 -39.47
C TYR A 12 -17.73 3.07 -38.52
N ARG A 13 -17.41 2.86 -37.23
CA ARG A 13 -17.38 3.92 -36.21
C ARG A 13 -16.25 4.91 -36.53
N ARG A 14 -16.56 6.22 -36.59
CA ARG A 14 -15.57 7.29 -36.78
C ARG A 14 -15.33 8.06 -35.50
N TYR A 15 -14.12 7.92 -34.94
CA TYR A 15 -13.70 8.69 -33.77
C TYR A 15 -13.07 10.01 -34.20
N GLY A 16 -13.54 11.10 -33.59
CA GLY A 16 -12.98 12.44 -33.74
C GLY A 16 -11.89 12.74 -32.71
N ALA A 17 -11.29 13.92 -32.83
CA ALA A 17 -10.26 14.38 -31.88
C ALA A 17 -10.78 14.42 -30.43
N ASN A 18 -12.03 14.79 -30.22
CA ASN A 18 -12.65 14.84 -28.88
C ASN A 18 -12.76 13.45 -28.24
N ASP A 19 -13.08 12.40 -29.03
CA ASP A 19 -13.14 11.04 -28.51
C ASP A 19 -11.77 10.54 -28.05
N VAL A 20 -10.71 10.95 -28.76
CA VAL A 20 -9.33 10.63 -28.39
C VAL A 20 -8.93 11.35 -27.11
N ILE A 21 -9.29 12.63 -26.96
CA ILE A 21 -9.04 13.39 -25.73
C ILE A 21 -9.75 12.74 -24.54
N ASP A 22 -11.03 12.38 -24.70
CA ASP A 22 -11.79 11.67 -23.68
C ASP A 22 -11.16 10.32 -23.32
N LEU A 23 -10.69 9.58 -24.33
CA LEU A 23 -10.00 8.31 -24.11
C LEU A 23 -8.71 8.48 -23.30
N ILE A 24 -7.92 9.52 -23.60
CA ILE A 24 -6.70 9.84 -22.84
C ILE A 24 -7.05 10.13 -21.38
N LYS A 25 -8.06 10.97 -21.11
CA LYS A 25 -8.50 11.27 -19.74
C LYS A 25 -8.93 10.01 -18.97
N ILE A 26 -9.76 9.18 -19.61
CA ILE A 26 -10.21 7.90 -19.02
C ILE A 26 -9.02 7.00 -18.73
N ARG A 27 -8.07 6.90 -19.67
CA ARG A 27 -6.88 6.07 -19.52
C ARG A 27 -6.01 6.56 -18.37
N THR A 28 -5.76 7.86 -18.26
CA THR A 28 -4.97 8.44 -17.16
C THR A 28 -5.58 8.11 -15.80
N LEU A 29 -6.90 8.26 -15.64
CA LEU A 29 -7.58 7.91 -14.39
C LEU A 29 -7.54 6.40 -14.11
N ALA A 30 -7.72 5.57 -15.13
CA ALA A 30 -7.66 4.12 -14.99
C ALA A 30 -6.24 3.63 -14.62
N GLU A 31 -5.20 4.22 -15.22
CA GLU A 31 -3.79 3.95 -14.89
C GLU A 31 -3.43 4.43 -13.48
N ALA A 32 -4.09 5.48 -12.97
CA ALA A 32 -4.02 5.91 -11.57
C ALA A 32 -4.80 4.99 -10.60
N GLY A 33 -5.47 3.94 -11.10
CA GLY A 33 -6.19 2.96 -10.29
C GLY A 33 -7.65 3.34 -9.99
N VAL A 34 -8.19 4.37 -10.63
CA VAL A 34 -9.59 4.78 -10.45
C VAL A 34 -10.53 3.78 -11.15
N PRO A 35 -11.53 3.20 -10.45
CA PRO A 35 -12.47 2.26 -11.07
C PRO A 35 -13.26 2.87 -12.22
N LEU A 36 -13.47 2.11 -13.31
CA LEU A 36 -14.22 2.56 -14.50
C LEU A 36 -15.64 3.04 -14.18
N ALA A 37 -16.28 2.50 -13.13
CA ALA A 37 -17.57 2.98 -12.65
C ALA A 37 -17.46 4.43 -12.13
N ARG A 38 -16.50 4.71 -11.25
CA ARG A 38 -16.24 6.04 -10.68
C ARG A 38 -15.85 7.05 -11.77
N ILE A 39 -15.09 6.63 -12.78
CA ILE A 39 -14.76 7.48 -13.95
C ILE A 39 -16.00 7.90 -14.74
N ARG A 40 -17.03 7.04 -14.81
CA ARG A 40 -18.30 7.38 -15.46
C ARG A 40 -19.02 8.50 -14.73
N ASP A 41 -19.07 8.41 -13.40
CA ASP A 41 -19.75 9.38 -12.54
C ASP A 41 -19.03 10.74 -12.59
N LEU A 42 -17.69 10.72 -12.56
CA LEU A 42 -16.83 11.91 -12.73
C LEU A 42 -17.09 12.64 -14.06
N ARG A 43 -17.36 11.90 -15.13
CA ARG A 43 -17.64 12.49 -16.45
C ARG A 43 -18.98 13.22 -16.54
N SER A 44 -19.95 12.82 -15.72
CA SER A 44 -21.26 13.47 -15.63
C SER A 44 -21.29 14.61 -14.62
N ALA A 45 -20.23 14.77 -13.83
CA ALA A 45 -20.11 15.79 -12.81
C ALA A 45 -19.77 17.17 -13.43
N ASP A 46 -20.13 18.24 -12.75
CA ASP A 46 -19.65 19.58 -13.11
C ASP A 46 -18.16 19.74 -12.74
N ASP A 47 -17.52 20.81 -13.24
CA ASP A 47 -16.08 21.02 -13.06
C ASP A 47 -15.70 21.06 -11.57
N ALA A 48 -16.54 21.65 -10.70
CA ALA A 48 -16.29 21.73 -9.27
C ALA A 48 -16.32 20.35 -8.60
N SER A 49 -17.35 19.55 -8.88
CA SER A 49 -17.50 18.19 -8.35
C SER A 49 -16.42 17.25 -8.89
N PHE A 50 -15.99 17.45 -10.15
CA PHE A 50 -14.87 16.71 -10.72
C PHE A 50 -13.57 16.98 -9.96
N GLN A 51 -13.22 18.25 -9.72
CA GLN A 51 -12.01 18.61 -8.97
C GLN A 51 -12.04 18.03 -7.55
N GLN A 52 -13.16 18.19 -6.85
CA GLN A 52 -13.32 17.64 -5.49
C GLN A 52 -13.12 16.12 -5.47
N ALA A 53 -13.67 15.41 -6.45
CA ALA A 53 -13.55 13.96 -6.49
C ALA A 53 -12.14 13.49 -6.90
N VAL A 54 -11.41 14.27 -7.69
CA VAL A 54 -9.97 14.04 -7.95
C VAL A 54 -9.14 14.26 -6.69
N GLU A 55 -9.39 15.34 -5.93
CA GLU A 55 -8.75 15.60 -4.64
C GLU A 55 -8.99 14.44 -3.65
N GLN A 56 -10.23 13.96 -3.54
CA GLN A 56 -10.56 12.81 -2.71
C GLN A 56 -9.79 11.54 -3.12
N ILE A 57 -9.63 11.30 -4.43
CA ILE A 57 -8.85 10.16 -4.94
C ILE A 57 -7.37 10.32 -4.56
N ASP A 58 -6.82 11.53 -4.67
CA ASP A 58 -5.42 11.81 -4.29
C ASP A 58 -5.17 11.59 -2.79
N ASP A 59 -6.12 12.01 -1.94
CA ASP A 59 -6.08 11.77 -0.50
C ASP A 59 -6.13 10.27 -0.16
N GLU A 60 -7.05 9.52 -0.79
CA GLU A 60 -7.17 8.06 -0.64
C GLU A 60 -5.86 7.34 -1.05
N LEU A 61 -5.23 7.77 -2.15
CA LEU A 61 -3.94 7.25 -2.61
C LEU A 61 -2.81 7.61 -1.65
N THR A 62 -2.79 8.82 -1.13
CA THR A 62 -1.80 9.28 -0.16
C THR A 62 -1.83 8.42 1.12
N GLU A 63 -3.02 8.14 1.65
CA GLU A 63 -3.18 7.24 2.80
C GLU A 63 -2.72 5.81 2.48
N ARG A 64 -3.07 5.29 1.30
CA ARG A 64 -2.59 3.97 0.84
C ARG A 64 -1.06 3.91 0.79
N ILE A 65 -0.41 4.95 0.25
CA ILE A 65 1.05 5.05 0.16
C ILE A 65 1.67 5.09 1.56
N ARG A 66 1.10 5.87 2.49
CA ARG A 66 1.56 5.90 3.89
C ARG A 66 1.51 4.51 4.52
N GLY A 67 0.39 3.80 4.37
CA GLY A 67 0.23 2.43 4.87
C GLY A 67 1.22 1.43 4.25
N LEU A 68 1.45 1.52 2.93
CA LEU A 68 2.42 0.67 2.24
C LEU A 68 3.85 0.95 2.69
N ARG A 69 4.23 2.22 2.88
CA ARG A 69 5.55 2.60 3.42
C ARG A 69 5.75 2.08 4.83
N ALA A 70 4.78 2.25 5.72
CA ALA A 70 4.84 1.71 7.07
C ALA A 70 4.97 0.18 7.08
N THR A 71 4.28 -0.50 6.15
CA THR A 71 4.40 -1.95 5.96
C THR A 71 5.80 -2.34 5.48
N GLN A 72 6.36 -1.65 4.48
CA GLN A 72 7.74 -1.87 4.04
C GLN A 72 8.74 -1.66 5.16
N ASP A 73 8.58 -0.62 5.98
CA ASP A 73 9.47 -0.36 7.11
C ASP A 73 9.34 -1.43 8.21
N ARG A 74 8.15 -1.98 8.43
CA ARG A 74 7.97 -3.15 9.31
C ARG A 74 8.68 -4.39 8.73
N LEU A 75 8.56 -4.64 7.43
CA LEU A 75 9.23 -5.77 6.77
C LEU A 75 10.76 -5.65 6.76
N ARG A 76 11.29 -4.44 6.56
CA ARG A 76 12.74 -4.17 6.66
C ARG A 76 13.26 -4.41 8.07
N ARG A 77 12.56 -3.91 9.09
CA ARG A 77 12.90 -4.19 10.50
C ARG A 77 12.89 -5.69 10.80
N LEU A 78 11.89 -6.41 10.29
CA LEU A 78 11.81 -7.87 10.38
C LEU A 78 13.03 -8.55 9.72
N ALA A 79 13.39 -8.15 8.50
CA ALA A 79 14.53 -8.70 7.77
C ALA A 79 15.89 -8.41 8.46
N ASP A 80 16.01 -7.26 9.12
CA ASP A 80 17.18 -6.87 9.92
C ASP A 80 17.27 -7.63 11.27
N GLY A 81 16.41 -8.62 11.51
CA GLY A 81 16.35 -9.35 12.79
C GLY A 81 15.71 -8.56 13.94
N ARG A 82 15.15 -7.38 13.66
CA ARG A 82 14.34 -6.59 14.61
C ARG A 82 12.88 -7.05 14.52
N LEU A 83 12.65 -8.29 14.94
CA LEU A 83 11.32 -8.87 15.15
C LEU A 83 10.62 -8.14 16.29
N GLY A 84 9.89 -7.07 15.95
CA GLY A 84 9.18 -6.25 16.93
C GLY A 84 10.12 -5.54 17.92
N PRO A 85 9.60 -4.64 18.76
CA PRO A 85 10.39 -4.09 19.84
C PRO A 85 10.53 -5.20 20.89
N LEU A 86 11.47 -6.13 20.69
CA LEU A 86 12.04 -6.82 21.84
C LEU A 86 12.55 -5.71 22.77
N PRO A 87 12.16 -5.70 24.06
CA PRO A 87 12.68 -4.73 25.01
C PRO A 87 14.21 -4.70 24.94
N GLU A 88 14.79 -3.51 25.08
CA GLU A 88 16.24 -3.29 24.95
C GLU A 88 17.04 -4.19 25.90
N ASP A 89 16.45 -4.54 27.04
CA ASP A 89 16.97 -5.50 28.02
C ASP A 89 17.11 -6.93 27.45
N VAL A 90 16.14 -7.38 26.64
CA VAL A 90 16.17 -8.70 26.00
C VAL A 90 17.22 -8.75 24.89
N GLY A 91 17.34 -7.66 24.10
CA GLY A 91 18.42 -7.52 23.12
C GLY A 91 19.81 -7.61 23.77
N SER A 92 20.00 -6.84 24.85
CA SER A 92 21.24 -6.84 25.64
C SER A 92 21.55 -8.21 26.24
N HIS A 93 20.54 -8.95 26.68
CA HIS A 93 20.69 -10.30 27.22
C HIS A 93 21.13 -11.31 26.14
N LEU A 94 20.52 -11.28 24.95
CA LEU A 94 20.93 -12.14 23.83
C LEU A 94 22.38 -11.86 23.39
N GLU A 95 22.81 -10.60 23.39
CA GLU A 95 24.21 -10.23 23.12
C GLU A 95 25.17 -10.73 24.21
N GLN A 96 24.76 -10.78 25.48
CA GLN A 96 25.56 -11.37 26.55
C GLN A 96 25.70 -12.89 26.38
N LEU A 97 24.62 -13.58 26.00
CA LEU A 97 24.64 -15.02 25.74
C LEU A 97 25.61 -15.37 24.61
N ALA A 98 25.61 -14.61 23.52
CA ALA A 98 26.59 -14.78 22.45
C ALA A 98 28.03 -14.54 22.95
N ARG A 99 28.26 -13.52 23.80
CA ARG A 99 29.57 -13.22 24.40
C ARG A 99 30.04 -14.30 25.38
N TRP A 100 29.14 -15.01 26.04
CA TRP A 100 29.46 -16.11 26.94
C TRP A 100 29.73 -17.44 26.22
N GLY A 101 29.74 -17.45 24.89
CA GLY A 101 30.13 -18.60 24.08
C GLY A 101 29.00 -19.58 23.80
N PHE A 102 27.74 -19.17 24.00
CA PHE A 102 26.60 -19.96 23.53
C PHE A 102 26.59 -20.03 22.00
N THR A 103 26.11 -21.16 21.47
CA THR A 103 26.03 -21.35 20.02
C THR A 103 24.98 -20.43 19.42
N GLN A 104 25.18 -19.98 18.17
CA GLN A 104 24.23 -19.12 17.47
C GLN A 104 22.83 -19.75 17.39
N ALA A 105 22.75 -21.07 17.14
CA ALA A 105 21.47 -21.80 17.14
C ALA A 105 20.71 -21.71 18.48
N TRP A 106 21.43 -21.62 19.61
CA TRP A 106 20.81 -21.47 20.92
C TRP A 106 20.35 -20.03 21.18
N VAL A 107 21.12 -19.04 20.73
CA VAL A 107 20.75 -17.61 20.79
C VAL A 107 19.52 -17.32 19.92
N ASP A 108 19.45 -17.92 18.73
CA ASP A 108 18.30 -17.79 17.83
C ASP A 108 17.04 -18.46 18.42
N LEU A 109 17.18 -19.64 19.04
CA LEU A 109 16.08 -20.30 19.76
C LEU A 109 15.54 -19.40 20.89
N GLN A 110 16.41 -18.78 21.67
CA GLN A 110 15.99 -17.83 22.71
C GLN A 110 15.29 -16.62 22.12
N ARG A 111 15.81 -16.04 21.04
CA ARG A 111 15.17 -14.92 20.33
C ARG A 111 13.76 -15.31 19.86
N ASP A 112 13.60 -16.46 19.21
CA ASP A 112 12.32 -16.95 18.71
C ASP A 112 11.31 -17.20 19.84
N LEU A 113 11.79 -17.69 20.99
CA LEU A 113 10.96 -17.94 22.16
C LEU A 113 10.45 -16.62 22.78
N TRP A 114 11.31 -15.60 22.84
CA TRP A 114 10.91 -14.26 23.26
C TRP A 114 9.91 -13.64 22.28
N ILE A 115 10.13 -13.76 20.98
CA ILE A 115 9.19 -13.28 19.96
C ILE A 115 7.83 -13.95 20.11
N LEU A 116 7.78 -15.27 20.34
CA LEU A 116 6.55 -16.01 20.62
C LEU A 116 5.85 -15.52 21.89
N ALA A 117 6.60 -15.26 22.97
CA ALA A 117 6.06 -14.76 24.22
C ALA A 117 5.42 -13.38 24.04
N PHE A 118 6.11 -12.42 23.40
CA PHE A 118 5.59 -11.07 23.17
C PHE A 118 4.47 -11.03 22.11
N ALA A 119 4.51 -11.91 21.10
CA ALA A 119 3.45 -11.99 20.09
C ALA A 119 2.14 -12.57 20.65
N THR A 120 2.21 -13.42 21.67
CA THR A 120 1.02 -14.07 22.27
C THR A 120 0.49 -13.33 23.51
N HIS A 121 1.35 -12.62 24.24
CA HIS A 121 0.99 -11.91 25.48
C HIS A 121 1.64 -10.51 25.54
N PRO A 122 1.18 -9.54 24.72
CA PRO A 122 1.78 -8.21 24.65
C PRO A 122 1.70 -7.41 25.96
N ASP A 123 0.75 -7.73 26.84
CA ASP A 123 0.52 -7.00 28.10
C ASP A 123 1.40 -7.46 29.28
N HIS A 124 2.11 -8.60 29.17
CA HIS A 124 3.05 -9.10 30.19
C HIS A 124 4.51 -8.75 29.89
N ALA A 125 4.70 -7.84 28.94
CA ALA A 125 5.97 -7.50 28.32
C ALA A 125 6.86 -6.55 29.14
N ILE A 126 6.28 -5.86 30.13
CA ILE A 126 6.95 -4.82 30.89
C ILE A 126 6.57 -5.01 32.36
N THR A 127 7.47 -5.62 33.13
CA THR A 127 7.57 -5.39 34.58
C THR A 127 9.04 -5.49 34.96
#